data_AF-A0A093LQW1-F1
#
_entry.id   AF-A0A093LQW1-F1
#
_cell.length_a   1.000
_cell.length_b   1.000
_cell.length_c   1.000
_cell.angle_alpha   90.00
_cell.angle_beta   90.00
_cell.angle_gamma   90.00
#
_symmetry.space_group_name_H-M   'P 1'
#
loop_
_entity.id
_entity.type
_entity.pdbx_description
1 polymer ?
#
loop_
_entity_poly.entity_id
_entity_poly.type
_entity_poly.pdbx_seq_one_letter_code
_entity_poly.pdbx_strand_id
1 'polypeptide(L)'
;QGMAFTLEERQQLNIHGLLPPCFLGQDAQIYGILKNFERLTSDLDRYILLMGLQDRNEKLFYKVLTSDIERFMPIVYTPTVGLACQQYGLAFRRPR
;
A
#
# COMPACT_ATOMS: atom_id res chain seq x y z
N GLN A 1 -10.25 -2.94 -1.68
CA GLN A 1 -10.72 -3.88 -0.64
C GLN A 1 -9.94 -5.20 -0.60
N GLY A 2 -9.34 -5.68 -1.70
CA GLY A 2 -8.38 -6.81 -1.62
C GLY A 2 -8.97 -8.03 -0.90
N MET A 3 -8.23 -8.65 0.02
CA MET A 3 -8.73 -9.79 0.81
C MET A 3 -9.79 -9.43 1.86
N ALA A 4 -10.18 -8.15 1.99
CA ALA A 4 -11.22 -7.71 2.93
C ALA A 4 -12.64 -7.87 2.38
N PHE A 5 -12.78 -8.24 1.11
CA PHE A 5 -14.10 -8.58 0.57
C PHE A 5 -14.67 -9.79 1.31
N THR A 6 -15.89 -9.64 1.85
CA THR A 6 -16.65 -10.73 2.47
C THR A 6 -17.02 -11.79 1.43
N LEU A 7 -17.45 -12.98 1.88
CA LEU A 7 -17.90 -14.02 0.95
C LEU A 7 -19.08 -13.54 0.10
N GLU A 8 -20.03 -12.83 0.73
CA GLU A 8 -21.20 -12.27 0.06
C GLU A 8 -20.79 -11.24 -1.01
N GLU A 9 -19.92 -10.29 -0.68
CA GLU A 9 -19.41 -9.31 -1.65
C GLU A 9 -18.70 -10.00 -2.82
N ARG A 10 -17.89 -11.04 -2.54
CA ARG A 10 -17.19 -11.78 -3.60
C ARG A 10 -18.14 -12.49 -4.56
N GLN A 11 -19.24 -13.04 -4.05
CA GLN A 11 -20.26 -13.71 -4.85
C GLN A 11 -21.06 -12.69 -5.66
N GLN A 12 -21.53 -11.61 -5.04
CA GLN A 12 -22.29 -10.55 -5.70
C GLN A 12 -21.49 -9.84 -6.79
N LEU A 13 -20.19 -9.64 -6.58
CA LEU A 13 -19.28 -8.99 -7.54
C LEU A 13 -18.66 -9.96 -8.56
N ASN A 14 -18.99 -11.25 -8.51
CA ASN A 14 -18.42 -12.29 -9.39
C ASN A 14 -16.88 -12.38 -9.36
N ILE A 15 -16.29 -12.16 -8.18
CA ILE A 15 -14.84 -12.28 -7.94
C ILE A 15 -14.48 -13.48 -7.06
N HIS A 16 -15.46 -14.31 -6.71
CA HIS A 16 -15.23 -15.58 -6.04
C HIS A 16 -14.38 -16.50 -6.94
N GLY A 17 -13.30 -17.05 -6.40
CA GLY A 17 -12.29 -17.81 -7.15
C GLY A 17 -11.14 -16.99 -7.74
N LEU A 18 -11.28 -15.67 -7.86
CA LEU A 18 -10.20 -14.76 -8.31
C LEU A 18 -9.32 -14.26 -7.16
N LEU A 19 -9.77 -14.46 -5.92
CA LEU A 19 -9.05 -14.11 -4.70
C LEU A 19 -8.74 -15.38 -3.89
N PRO A 20 -7.62 -15.40 -3.13
CA PRO A 20 -7.33 -16.48 -2.20
C PRO A 20 -8.51 -16.75 -1.25
N PRO A 21 -8.73 -17.99 -0.78
CA PRO A 21 -9.89 -18.35 0.02
C PRO A 21 -9.92 -17.72 1.43
N CYS A 22 -8.82 -17.09 1.87
CA CYS A 22 -8.77 -16.41 3.15
C CYS A 22 -9.44 -15.02 3.09
N PHE A 23 -9.95 -14.60 4.24
CA PHE A 23 -10.55 -13.29 4.46
C PHE A 23 -9.67 -12.54 5.46
N LEU A 24 -9.16 -11.37 5.06
CA LEU A 24 -8.33 -10.55 5.93
C LEU A 24 -9.02 -9.23 6.20
N GLY A 25 -9.35 -9.02 7.47
CA GLY A 25 -9.78 -7.72 7.98
C GLY A 25 -8.74 -6.63 7.70
N GLN A 26 -9.19 -5.39 7.72
CA GLN A 26 -8.34 -4.27 7.31
C GLN A 26 -7.11 -4.09 8.22
N ASP A 27 -7.24 -4.36 9.52
CA ASP A 27 -6.13 -4.27 10.47
C ASP A 27 -5.04 -5.32 10.19
N ALA A 28 -5.43 -6.54 9.79
CA ALA A 28 -4.48 -7.57 9.38
C ALA A 28 -3.74 -7.16 8.09
N GLN A 29 -4.42 -6.49 7.16
CA GLN A 29 -3.78 -5.96 5.95
C GLN A 29 -2.80 -4.82 6.29
N ILE A 30 -3.18 -3.91 7.19
CA ILE A 30 -2.30 -2.85 7.69
C ILE A 30 -1.05 -3.48 8.33
N TYR A 31 -1.22 -4.44 9.22
CA TYR A 31 -0.11 -5.16 9.86
C TYR A 31 0.87 -5.74 8.83
N GLY A 32 0.37 -6.40 7.78
CA GLY A 32 1.19 -6.94 6.70
C GLY A 32 1.99 -5.86 5.96
N ILE A 33 1.39 -4.70 5.70
CA ILE A 33 2.08 -3.56 5.08
C ILE A 33 3.16 -3.01 6.02
N LEU A 34 2.86 -2.83 7.31
CA LEU A 34 3.82 -2.34 8.30
C LEU A 34 5.02 -3.27 8.44
N LYS A 35 4.81 -4.59 8.44
CA LYS A 35 5.92 -5.56 8.46
C LYS A 35 6.81 -5.50 7.23
N ASN A 36 6.23 -5.31 6.05
CA ASN A 36 7.01 -5.10 4.83
C ASN A 36 7.76 -3.77 4.87
N PHE A 37 7.13 -2.71 5.35
CA PHE A 37 7.74 -1.40 5.51
C PHE A 37 8.95 -1.42 6.47
N GLU A 38 8.82 -2.11 7.62
CA GLU A 38 9.88 -2.27 8.62
C GLU A 38 11.08 -3.08 8.11
N ARG A 39 10.85 -4.02 7.18
CA ARG A 39 11.92 -4.79 6.54
C ARG A 39 12.75 -3.98 5.56
N LEU A 40 12.22 -2.88 5.03
CA LEU A 40 12.94 -2.02 4.09
C LEU A 40 13.85 -1.07 4.85
N THR A 41 15.09 -0.96 4.39
CA THR A 41 16.12 -0.10 4.99
C THR A 41 16.24 1.26 4.32
N SER A 42 15.91 1.34 3.03
CA SER A 42 15.93 2.57 2.24
C SER A 42 14.59 3.29 2.28
N ASP A 43 14.62 4.60 2.48
CA ASP A 43 13.42 5.44 2.42
C ASP A 43 12.83 5.51 1.01
N LEU A 44 13.67 5.39 -0.04
CA LEU A 44 13.18 5.29 -1.41
C LEU A 44 12.41 4.00 -1.65
N ASP A 45 12.88 2.86 -1.12
CA ASP A 45 12.15 1.59 -1.25
C ASP A 45 10.82 1.65 -0.49
N ARG A 46 10.82 2.27 0.69
CA ARG A 46 9.59 2.53 1.46
C ARG A 46 8.62 3.44 0.71
N TYR A 47 9.12 4.47 0.04
CA TYR A 47 8.32 5.33 -0.84
C TYR A 47 7.69 4.52 -1.97
N ILE A 48 8.47 3.69 -2.67
CA ILE A 48 7.99 2.82 -3.76
C ILE A 48 6.93 1.83 -3.25
N LEU A 49 7.11 1.26 -2.05
CA LEU A 49 6.13 0.39 -1.41
C LEU A 49 4.79 1.12 -1.21
N LEU A 50 4.83 2.33 -0.63
CA LEU A 50 3.64 3.12 -0.32
C LEU A 50 2.94 3.65 -1.58
N MET A 51 3.68 4.15 -2.57
CA MET A 51 3.11 4.56 -3.85
C MET A 51 2.47 3.38 -4.59
N GLY A 52 3.13 2.21 -4.57
CA GLY A 52 2.56 0.99 -5.13
C GLY A 52 1.30 0.53 -4.37
N LEU A 53 1.20 0.77 -3.06
CA LEU A 53 -0.02 0.49 -2.30
C LEU A 53 -1.17 1.40 -2.73
N GLN A 54 -0.90 2.70 -2.89
CA GLN A 54 -1.90 3.66 -3.36
C GLN A 54 -2.46 3.26 -4.73
N ASP A 55 -1.61 2.80 -5.66
CA ASP A 55 -2.05 2.35 -7.00
C ASP A 55 -2.93 1.09 -6.98
N ARG A 56 -2.81 0.25 -5.94
CA ARG A 56 -3.55 -1.03 -5.85
C ARG A 56 -4.77 -0.96 -4.95
N ASN A 57 -4.69 -0.20 -3.87
CA ASN A 57 -5.72 -0.11 -2.84
C ASN A 57 -5.62 1.23 -2.10
N GLU A 58 -6.09 2.28 -2.75
CA GLU A 58 -6.11 3.65 -2.23
C GLU A 58 -6.73 3.76 -0.82
N LYS A 59 -7.84 3.06 -0.56
CA LYS A 59 -8.46 3.04 0.78
C LYS A 59 -7.50 2.51 1.86
N LEU A 60 -6.72 1.46 1.55
CA LEU A 60 -5.76 0.90 2.49
C LEU A 60 -4.53 1.81 2.64
N PHE A 61 -4.09 2.46 1.56
CA PHE A 61 -3.02 3.45 1.61
C PHE A 61 -3.32 4.57 2.60
N TYR A 62 -4.50 5.21 2.49
CA TYR A 62 -4.87 6.27 3.43
C TYR A 62 -4.98 5.76 4.86
N LYS A 63 -5.52 4.55 5.09
CA LYS A 63 -5.55 3.98 6.45
C LYS A 63 -4.16 3.78 7.05
N VAL A 64 -3.19 3.29 6.26
CA VAL A 64 -1.80 3.14 6.71
C VAL A 64 -1.22 4.52 7.05
N LEU A 65 -1.35 5.51 6.17
CA LEU A 65 -0.87 6.86 6.44
C LEU A 65 -1.47 7.46 7.71
N THR A 66 -2.78 7.34 7.91
CA THR A 66 -3.46 7.90 9.09
C THR A 66 -3.17 7.15 10.39
N SER A 67 -2.65 5.91 10.33
CA SER A 67 -2.31 5.16 11.54
C SER A 67 -1.12 5.74 12.29
N ASP A 68 -0.20 6.42 11.58
CA ASP A 68 0.97 7.08 12.14
C ASP A 68 1.51 8.11 11.14
N ILE A 69 0.83 9.25 11.05
CA ILE A 69 1.10 10.24 10.00
C ILE A 69 2.51 10.80 10.11
N GLU A 70 3.00 11.03 11.33
CA GLU A 70 4.34 11.56 11.58
C GLU A 70 5.43 10.62 11.07
N ARG A 71 5.23 9.30 11.23
CA ARG A 71 6.17 8.30 10.70
C ARG A 71 6.19 8.23 9.17
N PHE A 72 5.04 8.39 8.51
CA PHE A 72 4.95 8.19 7.06
C PHE A 72 5.16 9.45 6.22
N MET A 73 4.86 10.65 6.75
CA MET A 73 4.97 11.90 6.01
C MET A 73 6.38 12.17 5.44
N PRO A 74 7.49 11.95 6.18
CA PRO A 74 8.84 12.13 5.64
C PRO A 74 9.17 11.19 4.48
N ILE A 75 8.46 10.06 4.38
CA ILE A 75 8.62 9.07 3.30
C ILE A 75 7.82 9.47 2.07
N VAL A 76 6.54 9.85 2.21
CA VAL A 76 5.68 10.19 1.05
C VAL A 76 5.83 11.63 0.58
N TYR A 77 6.44 12.48 1.40
CA TYR A 77 6.68 13.89 1.12
C TYR A 77 8.18 14.22 1.30
N THR A 78 8.50 15.46 1.67
CA THR A 78 9.89 15.90 1.85
C THR A 78 10.53 15.21 3.06
N PRO A 79 11.79 14.74 2.96
CA PRO A 79 12.72 14.91 1.83
C PRO A 79 12.62 13.83 0.73
N THR A 80 12.04 12.67 1.03
CA THR A 80 12.12 11.46 0.19
C THR A 80 11.47 11.62 -1.18
N VAL A 81 10.39 12.39 -1.29
CA VAL A 81 9.75 12.70 -2.58
C VAL A 81 10.72 13.40 -3.54
N GLY A 82 11.64 14.22 -3.02
CA GLY A 82 12.67 14.88 -3.83
C GLY A 82 13.65 13.87 -4.42
N LEU A 83 14.08 12.89 -3.63
CA LEU A 83 14.91 11.77 -4.10
C LEU A 83 14.16 10.92 -5.13
N ALA A 84 12.88 10.64 -4.89
CA ALA A 84 12.05 9.91 -5.84
C ALA A 84 11.90 10.65 -7.17
N CYS A 85 11.76 11.99 -7.16
CA CYS A 85 11.74 12.80 -8.37
C CYS A 85 13.07 12.72 -9.14
N GLN A 86 14.21 12.80 -8.44
CA GLN A 86 15.54 12.68 -9.07
C GLN A 86 15.74 11.31 -9.74
N GLN A 87 15.18 10.25 -9.15
CA GLN A 87 15.31 8.88 -9.63
C GLN A 87 14.04 8.37 -10.33
N TYR A 88 13.15 9.27 -10.76
CA TYR A 88 11.80 8.89 -11.21
C TYR A 88 11.83 7.90 -12.37
N GLY A 89 12.73 8.07 -13.33
CA GLY A 89 12.86 7.14 -14.46
C GLY A 89 13.22 5.70 -14.05
N LEU A 90 13.95 5.53 -12.94
CA LEU A 90 14.30 4.21 -12.40
C LEU A 90 13.20 3.65 -11.49
N ALA A 91 12.49 4.53 -10.77
CA ALA A 91 11.43 4.17 -9.84
C ALA A 91 10.05 4.01 -10.52
N PHE A 92 9.91 4.41 -11.78
CA PHE A 92 8.65 4.42 -12.53
C PHE A 92 8.05 3.00 -12.67
N ARG A 93 6.75 2.88 -12.40
CA ARG A 93 6.00 1.62 -12.55
C ARG A 93 4.66 1.79 -13.24
N ARG A 94 3.91 2.83 -12.88
CA ARG A 94 2.61 3.18 -13.48
C ARG A 94 2.51 4.69 -13.64
N PRO A 95 1.96 5.18 -14.76
CA PRO A 95 1.67 6.60 -14.91
C PRO A 95 0.57 7.01 -13.93
N ARG A 96 0.63 8.26 -13.48
CA ARG A 96 -0.37 8.92 -12.65
C ARG A 96 -0.78 10.23 -13.27
#